data_AF-A0AAN5CEC0-F1
#
_entry.id   AF-A0AAN5CEC0-F1
#
_cell.length_a   1.000
_cell.length_b   1.000
_cell.length_c   1.000
_cell.angle_alpha   90.00
_cell.angle_beta   90.00
_cell.angle_gamma   90.00
#
_symmetry.space_group_name_H-M   'P 1'
#
loop_
_entity.id
_entity.type
_entity.pdbx_description
1 polymer ?
#
loop_
_entity_poly.entity_id
_entity_poly.type
_entity_poly.pdbx_seq_one_letter_code
_entity_poly.pdbx_strand_id
1 'polypeptide(L)'
;ILLGLFSLISLSHSQCPGGIPAAEVKGFLDTHNKLRQSISSGTYVAKGKTMPAAKTPIPDLTWDCEIEKSAQAVANTCVFDHSTNNDNLGENLYMNQSII
;
A
#
# COMPACT_ATOMS: atom_id res chain seq x y z
N ILE A 1 30.84 10.39 34.07
CA ILE A 1 30.55 10.56 32.63
C ILE A 1 30.55 9.17 32.02
N LEU A 2 29.40 8.51 32.00
CA LEU A 2 29.24 7.19 31.37
C LEU A 2 28.34 7.41 30.15
N LEU A 3 28.96 7.55 28.98
CA LEU A 3 28.25 7.68 27.71
C LEU A 3 27.65 6.31 27.37
N GLY A 4 26.43 6.07 27.82
CA GLY A 4 25.63 4.93 27.38
C GLY A 4 25.25 5.13 25.91
N LEU A 5 25.88 4.39 25.02
CA LEU A 5 25.41 4.18 23.66
C LEU A 5 24.07 3.43 23.72
N PHE A 6 22.97 4.18 23.78
CA PHE A 6 21.67 3.64 23.37
C PHE A 6 21.73 3.45 21.86
N SER A 7 22.02 2.22 21.43
CA SER A 7 21.83 1.82 20.05
C SER A 7 20.36 2.04 19.72
N LEU A 8 20.07 3.04 18.88
CA LEU A 8 18.75 3.23 18.29
C LEU A 8 18.52 2.09 17.30
N ILE A 9 18.20 0.90 17.81
CA ILE A 9 17.65 -0.16 16.97
C ILE A 9 16.26 0.35 16.60
N SER A 10 16.14 0.95 15.42
CA SER A 10 14.83 1.17 14.81
C SER A 10 14.21 -0.21 14.59
N LEU A 11 13.44 -0.70 15.58
CA LEU A 11 12.58 -1.84 15.38
C LEU A 11 11.57 -1.41 14.30
N SER A 12 11.70 -1.99 13.11
CA SER A 12 10.67 -1.93 12.09
C SER A 12 9.43 -2.61 12.65
N HIS A 13 8.60 -1.86 13.37
CA HIS A 13 7.33 -2.34 13.88
C HIS A 13 6.43 -2.59 12.66
N SER A 14 5.98 -3.83 12.46
CA SER A 14 4.95 -4.15 11.48
C SER A 14 3.58 -3.80 12.07
N GLN A 15 2.66 -3.32 11.24
CA GLN A 15 1.29 -3.07 11.70
C GLN A 15 0.52 -4.38 11.89
N CYS A 16 0.80 -5.37 11.03
CA CYS A 16 0.24 -6.71 11.07
C CYS A 16 1.27 -7.72 11.59
N PRO A 17 0.88 -8.77 12.33
CA PRO A 17 1.83 -9.78 12.82
C PRO A 17 2.57 -10.49 11.67
N GLY A 18 3.90 -10.37 11.63
CA GLY A 18 4.73 -10.94 10.56
C GLY A 18 4.58 -10.24 9.20
N GLY A 19 3.92 -9.08 9.18
CA GLY A 19 3.67 -8.28 7.99
C GLY A 19 4.83 -7.37 7.59
N ILE A 20 4.60 -6.58 6.54
CA ILE A 20 5.54 -5.56 6.08
C ILE A 20 5.70 -4.44 7.13
N PRO A 21 6.79 -3.64 7.09
CA PRO A 21 6.98 -2.53 8.02
C PRO A 21 5.80 -1.56 8.04
N ALA A 22 5.39 -1.06 9.20
CA ALA A 22 4.24 -0.15 9.33
C ALA A 22 4.41 1.15 8.52
N ALA A 23 5.65 1.58 8.28
CA ALA A 23 5.94 2.72 7.41
C ALA A 23 5.54 2.45 5.95
N GLU A 24 5.69 1.21 5.46
CA GLU A 24 5.27 0.80 4.12
C GLU A 24 3.75 0.70 4.04
N VAL A 25 3.11 0.07 5.03
CA VAL A 25 1.64 0.05 5.17
C VAL A 25 1.07 1.46 5.09
N LYS A 26 1.63 2.40 5.87
CA LYS A 26 1.23 3.80 5.86
C LYS A 26 1.46 4.45 4.49
N GLY A 27 2.58 4.16 3.84
CA GLY A 27 2.88 4.65 2.49
C GLY A 27 1.84 4.23 1.46
N PHE A 28 1.46 2.95 1.45
CA PHE A 28 0.41 2.44 0.57
C PHE A 28 -0.96 3.06 0.89
N LEU A 29 -1.38 3.02 2.16
CA LEU A 29 -2.70 3.49 2.56
C LEU A 29 -2.87 4.99 2.31
N ASP A 30 -1.89 5.81 2.70
CA ASP A 30 -1.93 7.26 2.47
C ASP A 30 -1.98 7.60 0.99
N THR A 31 -1.21 6.89 0.15
CA THR A 31 -1.18 7.15 -1.29
C THR A 31 -2.54 6.85 -1.92
N HIS A 32 -3.15 5.71 -1.58
CA HIS A 32 -4.48 5.37 -2.05
C HIS A 32 -5.52 6.40 -1.60
N ASN A 33 -5.54 6.76 -0.31
CA ASN A 33 -6.53 7.68 0.22
C ASN A 33 -6.36 9.10 -0.34
N LYS A 34 -5.12 9.60 -0.50
CA LYS A 34 -4.86 10.87 -1.17
C LYS A 34 -5.38 10.88 -2.61
N LEU A 35 -5.11 9.83 -3.38
CA LEU A 35 -5.61 9.72 -4.76
C LEU A 35 -7.14 9.66 -4.78
N ARG A 36 -7.77 8.82 -3.94
CA ARG A 36 -9.23 8.70 -3.82
C ARG A 36 -9.88 10.05 -3.49
N GLN A 37 -9.33 10.80 -2.52
CA GLN A 37 -9.85 12.11 -2.17
C GLN A 37 -9.65 13.14 -3.29
N SER A 38 -8.50 13.13 -3.97
CA SER A 38 -8.27 14.04 -5.11
C SER A 38 -9.21 13.78 -6.30
N ILE A 39 -9.59 12.52 -6.51
CA ILE A 39 -10.58 12.13 -7.52
C ILE A 39 -11.98 12.54 -7.03
N SER A 40 -12.29 12.25 -5.76
CA SER A 40 -13.59 12.59 -5.16
C SER A 40 -13.90 14.08 -5.24
N SER A 41 -12.91 14.94 -5.00
CA SER A 41 -13.02 16.40 -5.06
C SER A 41 -12.93 16.99 -6.46
N GLY A 42 -12.57 16.19 -7.47
CA GLY A 42 -12.35 16.67 -8.84
C GLY A 42 -11.09 17.51 -9.01
N THR A 43 -10.08 17.32 -8.16
CA THR A 43 -8.78 18.00 -8.27
C THR A 43 -7.71 17.13 -8.93
N TYR A 44 -7.98 15.86 -9.18
CA TYR A 44 -7.05 14.94 -9.83
C TYR A 44 -6.83 15.31 -11.31
N VAL A 45 -5.57 15.39 -11.73
CA VAL A 45 -5.19 15.68 -13.12
C VAL A 45 -4.59 14.44 -13.75
N ALA A 46 -5.23 13.95 -14.80
CA ALA A 46 -4.75 12.83 -15.61
C ALA A 46 -4.33 13.34 -16.99
N LYS A 47 -3.07 13.13 -17.39
CA LYS A 47 -2.54 13.52 -18.70
C LYS A 47 -2.83 15.00 -19.05
N GLY A 48 -2.67 15.90 -18.08
CA GLY A 48 -2.90 17.33 -18.24
C GLY A 48 -4.37 17.78 -18.21
N LYS A 49 -5.32 16.86 -17.99
CA LYS A 49 -6.75 17.17 -17.87
C LYS A 49 -7.25 16.94 -16.45
N THR A 50 -7.91 17.95 -15.87
CA THR A 50 -8.63 17.79 -14.60
C THR A 50 -9.82 16.86 -14.78
N MET A 51 -9.90 15.83 -13.94
CA MET A 51 -10.99 14.87 -13.93
C MET A 51 -12.18 15.44 -13.15
N PRO A 52 -13.43 15.17 -13.56
CA PRO A 52 -14.60 15.65 -12.84
C PRO A 52 -14.65 15.06 -11.42
N ALA A 53 -15.25 15.80 -10.50
CA ALA A 53 -15.54 15.30 -9.15
C ALA A 53 -16.46 14.07 -9.22
N ALA A 54 -16.30 13.18 -8.24
CA ALA A 54 -17.16 12.02 -8.13
C ALA A 54 -18.59 12.46 -7.77
N LYS A 55 -19.60 11.82 -8.36
CA LYS A 55 -21.02 12.08 -8.03
C LYS A 55 -21.33 11.77 -6.57
N THR A 56 -20.71 10.72 -6.04
CA THR A 56 -20.81 10.29 -4.64
C THR A 56 -19.41 10.37 -4.02
N PRO A 57 -19.26 10.88 -2.79
CA PRO A 57 -17.96 10.92 -2.12
C PRO A 57 -17.31 9.54 -2.06
N ILE A 58 -16.02 9.48 -2.40
CA ILE A 58 -15.24 8.24 -2.35
C ILE A 58 -14.65 8.13 -0.94
N PRO A 59 -15.02 7.11 -0.14
CA PRO A 59 -14.52 6.98 1.23
C PRO A 59 -13.05 6.57 1.24
N ASP A 60 -12.35 6.87 2.32
CA ASP A 60 -11.02 6.34 2.57
C ASP A 60 -11.05 4.82 2.76
N LEU A 61 -9.97 4.17 2.35
CA LEU A 61 -9.70 2.77 2.65
C LEU A 61 -9.13 2.65 4.06
N THR A 62 -9.30 1.46 4.63
CA THR A 62 -8.61 0.98 5.83
C THR A 62 -7.68 -0.16 5.45
N TRP A 63 -6.63 -0.36 6.23
CA TRP A 63 -5.74 -1.51 6.05
C TRP A 63 -6.35 -2.77 6.67
N ASP A 64 -6.21 -3.90 5.97
CA ASP A 64 -6.68 -5.22 6.43
C ASP A 64 -5.50 -6.21 6.40
N CYS A 65 -5.20 -6.79 7.56
CA CYS A 65 -4.05 -7.70 7.71
C CYS A 65 -4.23 -9.04 6.99
N GLU A 66 -5.45 -9.52 6.77
CA GLU A 66 -5.66 -10.77 6.03
C GLU A 66 -5.50 -10.54 4.52
N ILE A 67 -5.85 -9.35 4.02
CA ILE A 67 -5.57 -8.95 2.63
C ILE A 67 -4.07 -8.73 2.42
N GLU A 68 -3.36 -8.13 3.38
CA GLU A 68 -1.89 -8.03 3.32
C GLU A 68 -1.25 -9.41 3.24
N LYS A 69 -1.70 -10.34 4.08
CA LYS A 69 -1.20 -11.71 4.12
C LYS A 69 -1.45 -12.45 2.81
N SER A 70 -2.61 -12.29 2.18
CA SER A 70 -2.90 -12.91 0.87
C SER A 70 -2.04 -12.28 -0.24
N ALA A 71 -1.87 -10.95 -0.25
CA ALA A 71 -0.98 -10.27 -1.19
C ALA A 71 0.49 -10.70 -1.02
N GLN A 72 0.95 -10.84 0.23
CA GLN A 72 2.30 -11.34 0.53
C GLN A 72 2.50 -12.78 0.07
N ALA A 73 1.46 -13.63 0.17
CA ALA A 73 1.53 -15.00 -0.35
C ALA A 73 1.73 -15.04 -1.87
N VAL A 74 1.06 -14.14 -2.62
CA VAL A 74 1.27 -13.98 -4.06
C VAL A 74 2.68 -13.44 -4.35
N ALA A 75 3.11 -12.39 -3.66
CA ALA A 75 4.44 -11.79 -3.84
C ALA A 75 5.58 -12.79 -3.57
N ASN A 76 5.42 -13.67 -2.57
CA ASN A 76 6.40 -14.70 -2.22
C ASN A 76 6.60 -15.78 -3.29
N THR A 77 5.70 -15.88 -4.28
CA THR A 77 5.91 -16.78 -5.43
C THR A 77 7.02 -16.30 -6.35
N CYS A 78 7.37 -15.01 -6.27
CA CYS A 78 8.28 -14.33 -7.19
C CYS A 78 7.88 -14.49 -8.68
N VAL A 79 6.59 -14.72 -8.95
CA VAL A 79 6.01 -14.77 -10.29
C VAL A 79 5.17 -13.52 -10.49
N PHE A 80 5.42 -12.79 -11.56
CA PHE A 80 4.63 -11.61 -11.93
C PHE A 80 3.38 -12.03 -12.70
N ASP A 81 2.42 -12.62 -11.98
CA ASP A 81 1.13 -13.05 -12.52
C ASP A 81 0.04 -12.93 -11.46
N HIS A 82 -1.20 -12.77 -11.91
CA HIS A 82 -2.36 -12.62 -11.04
C HIS A 82 -2.73 -13.93 -10.32
N SER A 83 -3.25 -13.82 -9.10
CA SER A 83 -3.79 -14.99 -8.40
C SER A 83 -5.06 -15.52 -9.06
N THR A 84 -5.21 -16.86 -9.12
CA THR A 84 -6.38 -17.51 -9.76
C THR A 84 -7.61 -17.60 -8.85
N ASN A 85 -7.41 -17.58 -7.53
CA ASN A 85 -8.46 -17.63 -6.51
C ASN A 85 -8.32 -16.41 -5.59
N ASN A 86 -8.89 -15.29 -6.01
CA ASN A 86 -8.76 -14.01 -5.33
C ASN A 86 -9.90 -13.73 -4.34
N ASP A 87 -10.81 -14.68 -4.06
CA ASP A 87 -11.97 -14.50 -3.16
C ASP A 87 -12.77 -13.20 -3.41
N ASN A 88 -12.90 -12.79 -4.68
CA ASN A 88 -13.51 -11.53 -5.12
C ASN A 88 -12.77 -10.25 -4.68
N LEU A 89 -11.49 -10.34 -4.33
CA LEU A 89 -10.60 -9.20 -4.09
C LEU A 89 -9.96 -8.73 -5.41
N GLY A 90 -9.87 -7.41 -5.60
CA GLY A 90 -9.09 -6.84 -6.68
C GLY A 90 -7.59 -6.96 -6.39
N GLU A 91 -6.77 -7.08 -7.43
CA GLU A 91 -5.32 -7.23 -7.31
C GLU A 91 -4.60 -6.30 -8.29
N ASN A 92 -3.59 -5.58 -7.80
CA ASN A 92 -2.68 -4.77 -8.63
C ASN A 92 -1.26 -5.27 -8.41
N LEU A 93 -0.53 -5.54 -9.50
CA LEU A 93 0.85 -6.00 -9.45
C LEU A 93 1.79 -4.94 -10.03
N TYR A 94 2.96 -4.80 -9.40
CA TYR A 94 4.05 -3.98 -9.92
C TYR A 94 5.38 -4.67 -9.64
N MET A 95 6.25 -4.68 -10.64
CA MET A 95 7.63 -5.15 -10.51
C MET A 95 8.53 -4.17 -11.24
N ASN A 96 9.70 -3.90 -10.65
CA ASN A 96 10.76 -3.14 -11.30
C ASN A 96 11.88 -4.11 -11.72
N GLN A 97 12.45 -3.92 -12.92
CA GLN A 97 13.45 -4.80 -13.52
C GLN A 97 14.86 -4.69 -12.90
N SER A 98 15.04 -4.01 -11.77
CA SER A 98 16.39 -3.73 -11.23
C SER A 98 17.04 -4.88 -10.45
N ILE A 99 16.48 -6.09 -10.44
CA ILE A 99 17.12 -7.27 -9.84
C ILE A 99 16.86 -8.51 -10.71
N ILE A 100 17.69 -8.70 -11.73
CA ILE A 100 18.12 -10.00 -12.27
C ILE A 100 19.61 -9.87 -12.60
#